data_AF-A0AAI8MKX6-F1
#
_entry.id   AF-A0AAI8MKX6-F1
#
_cell.length_a   1.000
_cell.length_b   1.000
_cell.length_c   1.000
_cell.angle_alpha   90.00
_cell.angle_beta   90.00
_cell.angle_gamma   90.00
#
_symmetry.space_group_name_H-M   'P 1'
#
loop_
_entity.id
_entity.type
_entity.pdbx_description
1 polymer ?
#
loop_
_entity_poly.entity_id
_entity_poly.type
_entity_poly.pdbx_seq_one_letter_code
_entity_poly.pdbx_strand_id
1 'polypeptide(L)'
;MIKTTDSKYAIIPNANLIHDFKSGKTYNVYTYLSKFNNTNNVNAVARRFQELTGEEILQANHKLILDAITEACDNGVSKDKELEAYIKEKFGVRYVKFHYGSGESFIEIADVRMLLSEYGADIIKRLRENREKR
;
A
#
# COMPACT_ATOMS: atom_id res chain seq x y z
N MET A 1 4.03 13.18 38.06
CA MET A 1 3.78 13.91 36.79
C MET A 1 4.94 13.64 35.86
N ILE A 2 4.76 12.73 34.90
CA ILE A 2 5.81 12.36 33.94
C ILE A 2 6.00 13.56 33.01
N LYS A 3 7.19 14.16 33.02
CA LYS A 3 7.55 15.30 32.16
C LYS A 3 8.09 14.73 30.86
N THR A 4 7.38 14.94 29.77
CA THR A 4 7.87 14.76 28.39
C THR A 4 8.20 16.14 27.83
N THR A 5 9.35 16.25 27.16
CA THR A 5 10.02 17.51 26.81
C THR A 5 9.21 18.43 25.90
N ASP A 6 8.36 17.89 25.02
CA ASP A 6 7.68 18.72 24.01
C ASP A 6 6.15 18.59 23.96
N SER A 7 5.54 17.75 24.80
CA SER A 7 4.08 17.67 24.85
C SER A 7 3.55 16.85 26.03
N LYS A 8 2.68 17.45 26.85
CA LYS A 8 2.01 16.81 28.00
C LYS A 8 0.95 15.83 27.50
N TYR A 9 1.33 14.58 27.25
CA TYR A 9 0.40 13.49 26.92
C TYR A 9 0.54 12.34 27.92
N ALA A 10 -0.57 11.66 28.19
CA ALA A 10 -0.56 10.39 28.93
C ALA A 10 -1.17 9.29 28.08
N ILE A 11 -0.40 8.22 27.84
CA ILE A 11 -0.94 6.97 27.33
C ILE A 11 -1.67 6.30 28.50
N ILE A 12 -2.97 6.02 28.34
CA ILE A 12 -3.76 5.29 29.33
C ILE A 12 -3.48 3.79 29.12
N PRO A 13 -2.83 3.12 30.08
CA PRO A 13 -2.48 1.71 29.95
C PRO A 13 -3.73 0.87 29.68
N ASN A 14 -3.61 -0.15 28.82
CA ASN A 14 -4.66 -1.11 28.50
C ASN A 14 -5.94 -0.55 27.85
N ALA A 15 -5.98 0.74 27.51
CA ALA A 15 -7.15 1.37 26.91
C ALA A 15 -6.95 1.80 25.44
N ASN A 16 -5.71 1.77 24.90
CA ASN A 16 -5.36 2.35 23.60
C ASN A 16 -5.81 3.82 23.47
N LEU A 17 -5.77 4.55 24.59
CA LEU A 17 -6.19 5.95 24.69
C LEU A 17 -4.99 6.85 25.01
N ILE A 18 -5.01 8.06 24.47
CA ILE A 18 -4.05 9.12 24.68
C ILE A 18 -4.82 10.32 25.23
N HIS A 19 -4.48 10.77 26.43
CA HIS A 19 -5.02 12.00 27.01
C HIS A 19 -4.11 13.17 26.65
N ASP A 20 -4.71 14.20 26.04
CA ASP A 20 -4.09 15.49 25.76
C ASP A 20 -4.45 16.50 26.85
N PHE A 21 -3.48 16.78 27.71
CA PHE A 21 -3.65 17.74 28.80
C PHE A 21 -3.82 19.18 28.32
N LYS A 22 -3.40 19.53 27.09
CA LYS A 22 -3.58 20.89 26.54
C LYS A 22 -5.02 21.14 26.15
N SER A 23 -5.68 20.16 25.52
CA SER A 23 -7.09 20.27 25.14
C SER A 23 -8.07 19.69 26.16
N GLY A 24 -7.59 18.96 27.17
CA GLY A 24 -8.41 18.27 28.18
C GLY A 24 -9.19 17.08 27.61
N LYS A 25 -8.80 16.58 26.43
CA LYS A 25 -9.53 15.54 25.69
C LYS A 25 -8.74 14.24 25.65
N THR A 26 -9.47 13.13 25.65
CA THR A 26 -8.92 11.78 25.46
C THR A 26 -9.28 11.26 24.08
N TYR A 27 -8.29 10.73 23.37
CA TYR A 27 -8.41 10.23 22.01
C TYR A 27 -7.98 8.77 21.94
N ASN A 28 -8.54 7.98 21.03
CA ASN A 28 -7.85 6.76 20.60
C ASN A 28 -6.63 7.12 19.74
N VAL A 29 -5.70 6.17 19.58
CA VAL A 29 -4.44 6.36 18.84
C VAL A 29 -4.68 6.93 17.43
N TYR A 30 -5.64 6.37 16.70
CA TYR A 30 -5.96 6.82 15.35
C TYR A 30 -6.45 8.27 15.31
N THR A 31 -7.35 8.66 16.22
CA THR A 31 -7.91 10.02 16.28
C THR A 31 -6.85 11.03 16.64
N TYR A 32 -5.94 10.68 17.56
CA TYR A 32 -4.81 11.51 17.91
C TYR A 32 -3.89 11.74 16.70
N LEU A 33 -3.47 10.67 16.03
CA LEU A 33 -2.60 10.76 14.85
C LEU A 33 -3.28 11.52 13.69
N SER A 34 -4.58 11.33 13.49
CA SER A 34 -5.36 12.06 12.49
C SER A 34 -5.34 13.57 12.73
N LYS A 35 -5.48 14.01 13.99
CA LYS A 35 -5.37 15.43 14.37
C LYS A 35 -3.96 15.96 14.20
N PHE A 36 -2.97 15.20 14.65
CA PHE A 36 -1.56 15.58 14.52
C PHE A 36 -1.15 15.74 13.05
N ASN A 37 -1.60 14.84 12.18
CA ASN A 37 -1.34 14.85 10.73
C ASN A 37 -2.30 15.74 9.94
N ASN A 38 -3.27 16.39 10.59
CA ASN A 38 -4.32 17.20 9.98
C ASN A 38 -5.04 16.49 8.80
N THR A 39 -5.35 15.20 8.97
CA THR A 39 -6.04 14.39 7.96
C THR A 39 -6.81 13.26 8.62
N ASN A 40 -7.97 12.90 8.06
CA ASN A 40 -8.73 11.72 8.42
C ASN A 40 -8.50 10.55 7.45
N ASN A 41 -7.57 10.68 6.51
CA ASN A 41 -7.22 9.60 5.59
C ASN A 41 -6.30 8.59 6.30
N VAL A 42 -6.77 7.36 6.51
CA VAL A 42 -6.03 6.30 7.22
C VAL A 42 -4.67 6.01 6.55
N ASN A 43 -4.61 5.97 5.22
CA ASN A 43 -3.35 5.73 4.50
C ASN A 43 -2.36 6.87 4.70
N ALA A 44 -2.81 8.13 4.67
CA ALA A 44 -1.95 9.28 4.94
C ALA A 44 -1.42 9.24 6.38
N VAL A 45 -2.26 8.86 7.34
CA VAL A 45 -1.84 8.67 8.74
C VAL A 45 -0.79 7.58 8.87
N ALA A 46 -1.01 6.42 8.25
CA ALA A 46 -0.09 5.29 8.30
C ALA A 46 1.25 5.60 7.62
N ARG A 47 1.25 6.20 6.42
CA ARG A 47 2.48 6.62 5.72
C ARG A 47 3.29 7.61 6.56
N ARG A 48 2.62 8.61 7.16
CA ARG A 48 3.31 9.58 8.02
C ARG A 48 3.88 8.94 9.28
N PHE A 49 3.22 7.92 9.82
CA PHE A 49 3.78 7.15 10.94
C PHE A 49 5.04 6.39 10.51
N GLN A 50 5.03 5.69 9.36
CA GLN A 50 6.24 5.02 8.83
C GLN A 50 7.41 6.00 8.66
N GLU A 51 7.16 7.20 8.12
CA GLU A 51 8.19 8.23 7.97
C GLU A 51 8.82 8.67 9.31
N LEU A 52 8.02 8.73 10.38
CA LEU A 52 8.46 9.17 11.70
C LEU A 52 9.20 8.08 12.47
N THR A 53 8.81 6.81 12.30
CA THR A 53 9.37 5.70 13.07
C THR A 53 10.42 4.90 12.32
N GLY A 54 10.42 4.96 10.98
CA GLY A 54 11.19 4.06 10.13
C GLY A 54 10.63 2.63 10.06
N GLU A 55 9.51 2.35 10.73
CA GLU A 55 8.90 1.03 10.76
C GLU A 55 8.02 0.79 9.53
N GLU A 56 7.98 -0.45 9.05
CA GLU A 56 7.05 -0.84 7.98
C GLU A 56 5.65 -1.09 8.53
N ILE A 57 4.65 -0.35 8.06
CA ILE A 57 3.25 -0.44 8.55
C ILE A 57 2.30 -0.80 7.44
N LEU A 58 2.48 -0.22 6.26
CA LEU A 58 1.72 -0.59 5.09
C LEU A 58 2.50 -1.64 4.32
N GLN A 59 1.94 -2.84 4.24
CA GLN A 59 2.43 -3.89 3.36
C GLN A 59 1.55 -3.98 2.12
N ALA A 60 2.19 -4.20 0.97
CA ALA A 60 1.46 -4.46 -0.25
C ALA A 60 0.74 -5.81 -0.14
N ASN A 61 -0.53 -5.85 -0.54
CA ASN A 61 -1.29 -7.11 -0.57
C ASN A 61 -1.02 -7.83 -1.90
N HIS A 62 0.09 -8.55 -1.96
CA HIS A 62 0.55 -9.23 -3.18
C HIS A 62 -0.53 -10.20 -3.68
N LYS A 63 -1.19 -10.95 -2.77
CA LYS A 63 -2.26 -11.87 -3.12
C LYS A 63 -3.40 -11.19 -3.88
N LEU A 64 -3.85 -10.02 -3.42
CA LEU A 64 -4.95 -9.30 -4.08
C LEU A 64 -4.59 -8.87 -5.51
N ILE A 65 -3.32 -8.52 -5.75
CA ILE A 65 -2.81 -8.14 -7.07
C ILE A 65 -2.68 -9.37 -7.97
N LEU A 66 -2.24 -10.50 -7.42
CA LEU A 66 -2.22 -11.78 -8.09
C LEU A 66 -3.62 -12.22 -8.56
N ASP A 67 -4.59 -12.12 -7.66
CA ASP A 67 -5.98 -12.46 -7.95
C ASP A 67 -6.52 -11.57 -9.09
N ALA A 68 -6.20 -10.27 -9.07
CA ALA A 68 -6.58 -9.34 -10.15
C ALA A 68 -5.93 -9.67 -11.50
N ILE A 69 -4.64 -10.04 -11.51
CA ILE A 69 -3.95 -10.45 -12.74
C ILE A 69 -4.58 -11.73 -13.31
N THR A 70 -4.87 -12.69 -12.44
CA THR A 70 -5.45 -13.99 -12.82
C THR A 70 -6.85 -13.80 -13.39
N GLU A 71 -7.71 -13.06 -12.69
CA GLU A 71 -9.05 -12.73 -13.15
C GLU A 71 -9.06 -12.01 -14.50
N ALA A 72 -8.14 -11.06 -14.72
CA ALA A 72 -8.00 -10.40 -16.02
C ALA A 72 -7.64 -11.41 -17.13
N CYS A 73 -6.67 -12.29 -16.87
CA CYS A 73 -6.28 -13.34 -17.83
C CYS A 73 -7.43 -14.29 -18.14
N ASP A 74 -8.19 -14.69 -17.12
CA ASP A 74 -9.33 -15.60 -17.27
C ASP A 74 -10.49 -14.94 -18.05
N ASN A 75 -10.61 -13.61 -17.94
CA ASN A 75 -11.50 -12.79 -18.78
C ASN A 75 -10.96 -12.53 -20.20
N GLY A 76 -9.89 -13.21 -20.60
CA GLY A 76 -9.34 -13.15 -21.96
C GLY A 76 -8.43 -11.95 -22.22
N VAL A 77 -8.08 -11.17 -21.18
CA VAL A 77 -7.11 -10.09 -21.31
C VAL A 77 -5.74 -10.70 -21.61
N SER A 78 -5.22 -10.40 -22.79
CA SER A 78 -4.00 -11.01 -23.32
C SER A 78 -2.97 -9.99 -23.77
N LYS A 79 -3.13 -8.71 -23.42
CA LYS A 79 -2.15 -7.67 -23.76
C LYS A 79 -1.78 -6.88 -22.52
N ASP A 80 -0.49 -6.59 -22.37
CA ASP A 80 0.02 -5.81 -21.23
C ASP A 80 -0.74 -4.50 -21.03
N LYS A 81 -1.05 -3.77 -22.11
CA LYS A 81 -1.78 -2.49 -22.00
C LYS A 81 -3.20 -2.66 -21.47
N GLU A 82 -3.87 -3.74 -21.86
CA GLU A 82 -5.23 -4.06 -21.41
C GLU A 82 -5.19 -4.52 -19.94
N LEU A 83 -4.18 -5.31 -19.56
CA LEU A 83 -3.95 -5.71 -18.18
C LEU A 83 -3.60 -4.53 -17.26
N GLU A 84 -2.71 -3.63 -17.72
CA GLU A 84 -2.39 -2.38 -17.02
C GLU A 84 -3.64 -1.53 -16.81
N ALA A 85 -4.51 -1.41 -17.82
CA ALA A 85 -5.77 -0.69 -17.71
C ALA A 85 -6.74 -1.35 -16.71
N TYR A 86 -6.88 -2.67 -16.78
CA TYR A 86 -7.71 -3.45 -15.86
C TYR A 86 -7.29 -3.26 -14.40
N ILE A 87 -5.98 -3.38 -14.11
CA ILE A 87 -5.44 -3.19 -12.76
C ILE A 87 -5.62 -1.74 -12.29
N LYS A 88 -5.42 -0.75 -13.17
CA LYS A 88 -5.67 0.67 -12.85
C LYS A 88 -7.11 0.91 -12.42
N GLU A 89 -8.06 0.37 -13.18
CA GLU A 89 -9.48 0.51 -12.90
C GLU A 89 -9.86 -0.21 -11.60
N LYS A 90 -9.47 -1.48 -11.45
CA LYS A 90 -9.81 -2.30 -10.28
C LYS A 90 -9.31 -1.71 -8.96
N PHE A 91 -8.12 -1.11 -8.95
CA PHE A 91 -7.53 -0.51 -7.75
C PHE A 91 -7.68 1.01 -7.65
N GLY A 92 -8.28 1.67 -8.65
CA GLY A 92 -8.41 3.12 -8.69
C GLY A 92 -7.07 3.88 -8.68
N VAL A 93 -6.03 3.29 -9.27
CA VAL A 93 -4.67 3.86 -9.30
C VAL A 93 -4.36 4.53 -10.63
N ARG A 94 -3.54 5.59 -10.59
CA ARG A 94 -3.18 6.35 -11.80
C ARG A 94 -2.13 5.66 -12.66
N TYR A 95 -1.27 4.85 -12.05
CA TYR A 95 -0.10 4.28 -12.69
C TYR A 95 0.02 2.79 -12.38
N VAL A 96 0.16 2.01 -13.46
CA VAL A 96 0.48 0.58 -13.46
C VAL A 96 1.35 0.35 -14.68
N LYS A 97 2.49 -0.33 -14.52
CA LYS A 97 3.39 -0.66 -15.61
C LYS A 97 4.07 -2.01 -15.38
N PHE A 98 4.12 -2.84 -16.41
CA PHE A 98 4.95 -4.04 -16.41
C PHE A 98 6.32 -3.75 -17.02
N HIS A 99 7.35 -4.27 -16.35
CA HIS A 99 8.75 -4.16 -16.77
C HIS A 99 9.34 -5.55 -16.97
N TYR A 100 9.74 -5.83 -18.21
CA TYR A 100 10.41 -7.06 -18.61
C TYR A 100 11.76 -6.69 -19.23
N GLY A 101 12.79 -6.58 -18.39
CA GLY A 101 14.17 -6.27 -18.80
C GLY A 101 15.08 -7.48 -18.75
N SER A 102 16.39 -7.26 -18.91
CA SER A 102 17.45 -8.27 -18.72
C SER A 102 17.62 -8.71 -17.26
N GLY A 103 17.07 -7.94 -16.31
CA GLY A 103 16.98 -8.31 -14.90
C GLY A 103 15.63 -8.94 -14.53
N GLU A 104 15.34 -9.01 -13.23
CA GLU A 104 14.06 -9.51 -12.75
C GLU A 104 12.89 -8.70 -13.29
N SER A 105 11.90 -9.40 -13.83
CA SER A 105 10.67 -8.78 -14.30
C SER A 105 9.83 -8.34 -13.11
N PHE A 106 9.22 -7.16 -13.17
CA PHE A 106 8.44 -6.59 -12.07
C PHE A 106 7.22 -5.84 -12.60
N ILE A 107 6.24 -5.65 -11.73
CA ILE A 107 5.12 -4.73 -11.93
C ILE A 107 5.28 -3.56 -10.96
N GLU A 108 5.05 -2.36 -11.47
CA GLU A 108 4.98 -1.14 -10.69
C GLU A 108 3.52 -0.69 -10.62
N ILE A 109 2.99 -0.53 -9.40
CA ILE A 109 1.62 -0.07 -9.13
C ILE A 109 1.74 1.14 -8.20
N ALA A 110 1.37 2.32 -8.71
CA ALA A 110 1.60 3.59 -8.02
C ALA A 110 3.06 3.70 -7.53
N ASP A 111 3.29 3.72 -6.21
CA ASP A 111 4.60 3.89 -5.59
C ASP A 111 5.26 2.56 -5.19
N VAL A 112 4.67 1.43 -5.59
CA VAL A 112 5.07 0.08 -5.14
C VAL A 112 5.60 -0.73 -6.31
N ARG A 113 6.78 -1.31 -6.13
CA ARG A 113 7.40 -2.26 -7.05
C ARG A 113 7.28 -3.67 -6.50
N MET A 114 6.78 -4.61 -7.31
CA MET A 114 6.64 -6.02 -6.93
C MET A 114 7.24 -6.91 -8.00
N LEU A 115 8.03 -7.89 -7.57
CA LEU A 115 8.70 -8.82 -8.49
C LEU A 115 7.70 -9.82 -9.06
N LEU A 116 7.78 -10.06 -10.37
CA LEU A 116 6.88 -11.02 -11.01
C LEU A 116 7.17 -12.46 -10.59
N SER A 117 8.40 -12.76 -10.15
CA SER A 117 8.82 -14.06 -9.62
C SER A 117 8.00 -14.51 -8.42
N GLU A 118 7.48 -13.57 -7.62
CA GLU A 118 6.64 -13.86 -6.45
C GLU A 118 5.23 -14.34 -6.82
N TYR A 119 4.83 -14.17 -8.09
CA TYR A 119 3.49 -14.48 -8.59
C TYR A 119 3.41 -15.81 -9.37
N GLY A 120 4.50 -16.57 -9.42
CA GLY A 120 4.56 -17.88 -10.07
C GLY A 120 4.93 -17.83 -11.55
N ALA A 121 5.68 -18.85 -11.99
CA ALA A 121 6.26 -18.91 -13.34
C ALA A 121 5.22 -18.90 -14.47
N ASP A 122 4.03 -19.45 -14.22
CA ASP A 122 2.96 -19.59 -15.23
C ASP A 122 2.36 -18.25 -15.64
N ILE A 123 2.22 -17.31 -14.70
CA ILE A 123 1.73 -15.96 -15.01
C ILE A 123 2.80 -15.18 -15.79
N ILE A 124 4.07 -15.29 -15.38
CA ILE A 124 5.19 -14.67 -16.12
C ILE A 124 5.22 -15.19 -17.55
N LYS A 125 5.05 -16.50 -17.74
CA LYS A 125 5.02 -17.14 -19.05
C LYS A 125 3.85 -16.62 -19.88
N ARG A 126 2.62 -16.62 -19.34
CA ARG A 126 1.43 -16.07 -20.02
C ARG A 126 1.63 -14.60 -20.42
N LEU A 127 2.20 -13.78 -19.53
CA LEU A 127 2.49 -12.37 -19.81
C LEU A 127 3.55 -12.19 -20.89
N ARG A 128 4.60 -13.04 -20.91
CA ARG A 128 5.65 -12.99 -21.94
C ARG A 128 5.16 -13.45 -23.32
N GLU A 129 4.41 -14.55 -23.37
CA GLU A 129 3.82 -15.08 -24.62
C GLU A 129 2.90 -14.08 -25.31
N ASN A 130 2.19 -13.27 -24.51
CA ASN A 130 1.32 -12.20 -24.98
C ASN A 130 2.06 -11.06 -25.70
N ARG A 131 3.36 -10.88 -25.43
CA ARG A 131 4.21 -9.87 -26.09
C ARG A 131 4.74 -10.35 -27.44
N GLU A 132 4.99 -11.65 -27.60
CA GLU A 132 5.50 -12.24 -28.85
C GLU A 132 4.46 -12.29 -29.96
N LYS A 133 3.17 -12.10 -29.64
CA LYS A 133 2.07 -11.96 -30.61
C LYS A 133 1.88 -10.53 -31.16
N ARG A 134 2.83 -9.63 -30.93
CA ARG A 134 2.87 -8.27 -31.49
C ARG A 134 3.83 -8.19 -32.66
#